data_AF-A0A972CNI2-F1
#
_entry.id   AF-A0A972CNI2-F1
#
_cell.length_a   1.000
_cell.length_b   1.000
_cell.length_c   1.000
_cell.angle_alpha   90.00
_cell.angle_beta   90.00
_cell.angle_gamma   90.00
#
_symmetry.space_group_name_H-M   'P 1'
#
loop_
_entity.id
_entity.type
_entity.pdbx_description
1 polymer ?
#
loop_
_entity_poly.entity_id
_entity_poly.type
_entity_poly.pdbx_seq_one_letter_code
_entity_poly.pdbx_strand_id
1 'polypeptide(L)'
;MSKNANSPFEKIQNRYGIIKKVVAVMSGKGGVGKSSITALLASALNKKGLKVGVLDADITGPSIPKVFGVKEKAQVIGDTILPSETPLGIKIMSINLILENEEDPVIWRGPLIAGMVKQFFEQVDWGDLDYLVVDLPPGTGDVPLTVMQSLPLSGMIVVSSPQELVTLIVKKAINMADKLNIPILGLIENMSYFECPGCKRKTELFGKSRVEVVASEMELALLGRLPIIPEVAQLSDEGKIETVEAICPGFFDEIVNNLLTKPELKNKVNRRVN
;
A
#
# COMPACT_ATOMS: atom_id res chain seq x y z
N MET A 1 25.42 -12.14 -30.49
CA MET A 1 24.06 -12.59 -30.10
C MET A 1 24.09 -12.99 -28.63
N SER A 2 23.75 -12.08 -27.73
CA SER A 2 23.55 -12.36 -26.31
C SER A 2 22.20 -11.78 -25.93
N LYS A 3 21.22 -12.66 -25.75
CA LYS A 3 19.90 -12.32 -25.22
C LYS A 3 20.08 -11.89 -23.77
N ASN A 4 20.07 -10.58 -23.51
CA ASN A 4 19.90 -10.07 -22.15
C ASN A 4 18.51 -10.48 -21.67
N ALA A 5 18.48 -11.04 -20.46
CA ALA A 5 17.28 -11.48 -19.77
C ALA A 5 16.32 -10.29 -19.60
N ASN A 6 15.18 -10.34 -20.29
CA ASN A 6 14.09 -9.41 -20.10
C ASN A 6 13.55 -9.55 -18.67
N SER A 7 13.56 -8.44 -17.94
CA SER A 7 12.80 -8.23 -16.70
C SER A 7 11.33 -8.62 -16.92
N PRO A 8 10.65 -9.32 -15.98
CA PRO A 8 9.29 -9.83 -16.19
C PRO A 8 8.17 -8.78 -16.12
N PHE A 9 8.47 -7.48 -16.05
CA PHE A 9 7.46 -6.43 -15.97
C PHE A 9 7.54 -5.52 -17.18
N GLU A 10 6.53 -5.66 -18.04
CA GLU A 10 6.26 -4.72 -19.12
C GLU A 10 5.93 -3.37 -18.46
N LYS A 11 6.63 -2.31 -18.89
CA LYS A 11 6.40 -0.95 -18.40
C LYS A 11 4.91 -0.60 -18.53
N ILE A 12 4.29 -0.16 -17.46
CA ILE A 12 2.86 0.13 -17.48
C ILE A 12 2.67 1.53 -18.03
N GLN A 13 2.02 1.62 -19.18
CA GLN A 13 1.76 2.89 -19.82
C GLN A 13 0.51 3.54 -19.20
N ASN A 14 0.69 4.71 -18.62
CA ASN A 14 -0.37 5.65 -18.32
C ASN A 14 -0.45 6.68 -19.47
N ARG A 15 -1.58 7.39 -19.60
CA ARG A 15 -1.78 8.42 -20.63
C ARG A 15 -0.71 9.50 -20.65
N TYR A 16 -0.11 9.82 -19.50
CA TYR A 16 0.81 10.94 -19.31
C TYR A 16 2.25 10.51 -18.96
N GLY A 17 2.54 9.21 -18.88
CA GLY A 17 3.89 8.73 -18.58
C GLY A 17 3.97 7.22 -18.35
N ILE A 18 5.15 6.78 -17.90
CA ILE A 18 5.42 5.37 -17.61
C ILE A 18 5.46 5.13 -16.11
N ILE A 19 4.68 4.16 -15.64
CA ILE A 19 4.73 3.67 -14.27
C ILE A 19 5.47 2.34 -14.27
N LYS A 20 6.62 2.26 -13.60
CA LYS A 20 7.44 1.03 -13.60
C LYS A 20 6.81 -0.08 -12.77
N LYS A 21 6.24 0.25 -11.60
CA LYS A 21 5.57 -0.70 -10.72
C LYS A 21 4.30 -0.12 -10.12
N VAL A 22 3.19 -0.85 -10.20
CA VAL A 22 1.95 -0.55 -9.47
C VAL A 22 1.81 -1.58 -8.34
N VAL A 23 1.91 -1.13 -7.10
CA VAL A 23 1.94 -2.01 -5.91
C VAL A 23 0.70 -1.75 -5.07
N ALA A 24 -0.13 -2.77 -4.90
CA ALA A 24 -1.30 -2.68 -4.03
C ALA A 24 -0.94 -3.00 -2.58
N VAL A 25 -1.54 -2.28 -1.64
CA VAL A 25 -1.45 -2.54 -0.20
C VAL A 25 -2.83 -3.00 0.29
N MET A 26 -2.89 -4.22 0.81
CA MET A 26 -4.14 -4.88 1.23
C MET A 26 -4.12 -5.19 2.73
N SER A 27 -5.30 -5.19 3.36
CA SER A 27 -5.49 -5.75 4.70
C SER A 27 -6.74 -6.64 4.79
N GLY A 28 -6.76 -7.52 5.78
CA GLY A 28 -7.91 -8.40 6.03
C GLY A 28 -9.10 -7.74 6.72
N LYS A 29 -8.88 -6.64 7.44
CA LYS A 29 -9.89 -5.82 8.12
C LYS A 29 -9.46 -4.36 8.21
N GLY A 30 -10.39 -3.49 8.57
CA GLY A 30 -10.11 -2.11 8.94
C GLY A 30 -9.35 -2.01 10.27
N GLY A 31 -8.59 -0.94 10.46
CA GLY A 31 -7.90 -0.64 11.73
C GLY A 31 -6.55 -1.31 11.95
N VAL A 32 -6.00 -2.06 10.98
CA VAL A 32 -4.63 -2.61 11.06
C VAL A 32 -3.53 -1.59 10.70
N GLY A 33 -3.91 -0.37 10.31
CA GLY A 33 -3.00 0.69 9.89
C GLY A 33 -2.55 0.61 8.42
N LYS A 34 -3.30 -0.08 7.55
CA LYS A 34 -3.04 -0.21 6.11
C LYS A 34 -2.66 1.13 5.45
N SER A 35 -3.49 2.16 5.57
CA SER A 35 -3.25 3.48 4.97
C SER A 35 -2.00 4.16 5.52
N SER A 36 -1.71 4.02 6.82
CA SER A 36 -0.45 4.49 7.41
C SER A 36 0.75 3.74 6.82
N ILE A 37 0.66 2.42 6.61
CA ILE A 37 1.70 1.63 5.95
C ILE A 37 1.88 2.08 4.49
N THR A 38 0.79 2.34 3.77
CA THR A 38 0.82 2.87 2.40
C THR A 38 1.58 4.20 2.34
N ALA A 39 1.26 5.13 3.26
CA ALA A 39 1.92 6.43 3.34
C ALA A 39 3.41 6.34 3.73
N LEU A 40 3.73 5.51 4.73
CA LEU A 40 5.12 5.25 5.16
C LEU A 40 5.95 4.61 4.05
N LEU A 41 5.38 3.64 3.33
CA LEU A 41 6.02 3.00 2.20
C LEU A 41 6.33 4.02 1.09
N ALA A 42 5.36 4.87 0.74
CA ALA A 42 5.55 5.89 -0.27
C ALA A 42 6.62 6.91 0.14
N SER A 43 6.57 7.40 1.38
CA SER A 43 7.56 8.33 1.94
C SER A 43 8.98 7.74 1.93
N ALA A 44 9.12 6.48 2.37
CA ALA A 44 10.42 5.84 2.44
C ALA A 44 10.99 5.49 1.06
N LEU A 45 10.16 5.11 0.08
CA LEU A 45 10.58 4.96 -1.32
C LEU A 45 11.02 6.30 -1.92
N ASN A 46 10.28 7.38 -1.70
CA ASN A 46 10.64 8.72 -2.16
C ASN A 46 11.98 9.17 -1.57
N LYS A 47 12.21 8.90 -0.28
CA LYS A 47 13.50 9.16 0.38
C LYS A 47 14.67 8.39 -0.23
N LYS A 48 14.44 7.21 -0.83
CA LYS A 48 15.46 6.47 -1.61
C LYS A 48 15.70 7.08 -3.01
N GLY A 49 15.09 8.23 -3.32
CA GLY A 49 15.25 8.94 -4.59
C GLY A 49 14.37 8.41 -5.72
N LEU A 50 13.35 7.59 -5.40
CA LEU A 50 12.42 7.04 -6.37
C LEU A 50 11.24 8.00 -6.57
N LYS A 51 10.73 8.09 -7.80
CA LYS A 51 9.51 8.87 -8.09
C LYS A 51 8.28 8.07 -7.66
N VAL A 52 7.48 8.61 -6.74
CA VAL A 52 6.36 7.89 -6.12
C VAL A 52 5.04 8.63 -6.30
N GLY A 53 4.01 7.86 -6.64
CA GLY A 53 2.61 8.27 -6.53
C GLY A 53 1.87 7.40 -5.52
N VAL A 54 0.80 7.95 -4.93
CA VAL A 54 -0.15 7.22 -4.08
C VAL A 54 -1.55 7.40 -4.63
N LEU A 55 -2.20 6.27 -4.93
CA LEU A 55 -3.61 6.20 -5.33
C LEU A 55 -4.41 5.62 -4.17
N ASP A 56 -5.21 6.47 -3.55
CA ASP A 56 -6.10 6.09 -2.45
C ASP A 56 -7.44 5.59 -3.00
N ALA A 57 -7.65 4.28 -2.90
CA ALA A 57 -8.89 3.63 -3.26
C ALA A 57 -9.75 3.29 -2.03
N ASP A 58 -9.29 3.60 -0.81
CA ASP A 58 -9.99 3.29 0.44
C ASP A 58 -10.93 4.42 0.87
N ILE A 59 -12.14 4.37 0.34
CA ILE A 59 -13.13 5.44 0.53
C ILE A 59 -13.73 5.45 1.95
N THR A 60 -13.60 4.36 2.71
CA THR A 60 -14.24 4.24 4.05
C THR A 60 -13.28 4.52 5.20
N GLY A 61 -11.99 4.72 4.91
CA GLY A 61 -10.93 4.95 5.89
C GLY A 61 -10.51 6.42 6.05
N PRO A 62 -9.62 6.73 7.02
CA PRO A 62 -8.94 8.01 7.06
C PRO A 62 -8.11 8.19 5.77
N SER A 63 -8.27 9.35 5.12
CA SER A 63 -7.75 9.57 3.77
C SER A 63 -6.23 9.71 3.74
N ILE A 64 -5.58 9.13 2.72
CA ILE A 64 -4.15 9.34 2.46
C ILE A 64 -3.80 10.84 2.41
N PRO A 65 -4.58 11.72 1.75
CA PRO A 65 -4.33 13.17 1.78
C PRO A 65 -4.15 13.74 3.19
N LYS A 66 -4.99 13.32 4.16
CA LYS A 66 -4.89 13.78 5.54
C LYS A 66 -3.57 13.38 6.19
N VAL A 67 -3.12 12.15 5.98
CA VAL A 67 -1.86 11.61 6.53
C VAL A 67 -0.63 12.38 6.01
N PHE A 68 -0.71 12.87 4.78
CA PHE A 68 0.31 13.72 4.15
C PHE A 68 0.10 15.23 4.36
N GLY A 69 -0.97 15.65 5.04
CA GLY A 69 -1.27 17.07 5.24
C GLY A 69 -1.69 17.81 3.97
N VAL A 70 -2.07 17.09 2.92
CA VAL A 70 -2.51 17.65 1.64
C VAL A 70 -3.98 18.08 1.77
N LYS A 71 -4.22 19.38 1.60
CA LYS A 71 -5.56 20.00 1.67
C LYS A 71 -6.07 20.49 0.32
N GLU A 72 -5.18 20.60 -0.66
CA GLU A 72 -5.49 21.11 -1.98
C GLU A 72 -6.27 20.07 -2.76
N LYS A 73 -7.43 20.49 -3.31
CA LYS A 73 -8.25 19.64 -4.18
C LYS A 73 -7.52 19.35 -5.48
N ALA A 74 -7.79 18.18 -6.05
CA ALA A 74 -7.29 17.83 -7.36
C ALA A 74 -7.88 18.80 -8.41
N GLN A 75 -7.04 19.31 -9.30
CA GLN A 75 -7.49 20.20 -10.37
C GLN A 75 -7.86 19.38 -11.60
N VAL A 76 -8.98 19.71 -12.24
CA VAL A 76 -9.41 19.07 -13.48
C VAL A 76 -9.31 20.08 -14.61
N ILE A 77 -8.49 19.77 -15.61
CA ILE A 77 -8.27 20.60 -16.81
C ILE A 77 -8.66 19.78 -18.04
N GLY A 78 -9.84 20.05 -18.59
CA GLY A 78 -10.42 19.21 -19.64
C GLY A 78 -10.63 17.78 -19.11
N ASP A 79 -10.03 16.80 -19.79
CA ASP A 79 -10.04 15.38 -19.39
C ASP A 79 -8.82 14.97 -18.54
N THR A 80 -7.99 15.93 -18.12
CA THR A 80 -6.77 15.67 -17.34
C THR A 80 -7.04 15.99 -15.88
N ILE A 81 -6.67 15.07 -14.99
CA ILE A 81 -6.71 15.29 -13.55
C ILE A 81 -5.26 15.55 -13.08
N LEU A 82 -5.00 16.70 -12.49
CA LEU A 82 -3.71 16.98 -11.87
C LEU A 82 -3.72 16.43 -10.44
N PRO A 83 -2.76 15.57 -10.06
CA PRO A 83 -2.65 15.10 -8.69
C PRO A 83 -2.20 16.22 -7.76
N SER A 84 -2.61 16.15 -6.51
CA SER A 84 -2.03 16.98 -5.47
C SER A 84 -0.62 16.45 -5.15
N GLU A 85 0.29 17.33 -4.75
CA GLU A 85 1.67 16.95 -4.45
C GLU A 85 2.03 17.26 -3.00
N THR A 86 2.78 16.36 -2.36
CA THR A 86 3.33 16.61 -1.03
C THR A 86 4.52 17.57 -1.10
N PRO A 87 4.95 18.17 0.03
CA PRO A 87 6.17 18.99 0.06
C PRO A 87 7.43 18.26 -0.44
N LEU A 88 7.49 16.93 -0.37
CA LEU A 88 8.61 16.14 -0.90
C LEU A 88 8.37 15.59 -2.31
N GLY A 89 7.31 16.02 -3.00
CA GLY A 89 7.04 15.69 -4.40
C GLY A 89 6.35 14.34 -4.63
N ILE A 90 5.71 13.76 -3.61
CA ILE A 90 4.89 12.55 -3.79
C ILE A 90 3.54 12.98 -4.38
N LYS A 91 3.17 12.37 -5.52
CA LYS A 91 1.88 12.64 -6.16
C LYS A 91 0.77 11.86 -5.45
N ILE A 92 -0.36 12.50 -5.16
CA ILE A 92 -1.48 11.89 -4.45
C ILE A 92 -2.76 12.09 -5.25
N MET A 93 -3.51 10.99 -5.43
CA MET A 93 -4.90 11.03 -5.87
C MET A 93 -5.77 10.25 -4.89
N SER A 94 -6.86 10.86 -4.46
CA SER A 94 -7.89 10.25 -3.62
C SER A 94 -9.24 10.79 -4.04
N ILE A 95 -10.28 9.99 -3.86
CA ILE A 95 -11.65 10.44 -4.06
C ILE A 95 -11.99 11.66 -3.18
N ASN A 96 -11.41 11.73 -1.98
CA ASN A 96 -11.65 12.82 -1.03
C ASN A 96 -11.09 14.16 -1.51
N LEU A 97 -10.18 14.16 -2.50
CA LEU A 97 -9.68 15.38 -3.13
C LEU A 97 -10.63 15.96 -4.17
N ILE A 98 -11.65 15.20 -4.58
CA ILE A 98 -12.65 15.60 -5.58
C ILE A 98 -14.00 15.91 -4.92
N LEU A 99 -14.34 15.21 -3.82
CA LEU A 99 -15.60 15.44 -3.12
C LEU A 99 -15.69 16.90 -2.60
N GLU A 100 -16.90 17.46 -2.69
CA GLU A 100 -17.15 18.81 -2.20
C GLU A 100 -17.17 18.85 -0.68
N ASN A 101 -17.86 17.88 -0.05
CA ASN A 101 -17.87 17.66 1.40
C ASN A 101 -17.50 16.20 1.74
N GLU A 102 -16.63 16.01 2.73
CA GLU A 102 -16.24 14.68 3.23
C GLU A 102 -17.37 13.96 4.01
N GLU A 103 -18.36 14.70 4.49
CA GLU A 103 -19.47 14.18 5.32
C GLU A 103 -20.68 13.72 4.51
N ASP A 104 -20.68 13.93 3.19
CA ASP A 104 -21.82 13.55 2.35
C ASP A 104 -21.96 12.02 2.32
N PRO A 105 -23.14 11.46 2.65
CA PRO A 105 -23.34 10.02 2.67
C PRO A 105 -23.41 9.48 1.23
N VAL A 106 -22.27 9.12 0.67
CA VAL A 106 -22.20 8.53 -0.67
C VAL A 106 -22.17 7.01 -0.56
N ILE A 107 -23.17 6.34 -1.15
CA ILE A 107 -23.21 4.87 -1.24
C ILE A 107 -22.26 4.42 -2.34
N TRP A 108 -21.01 4.17 -1.96
CA TRP A 108 -20.00 3.65 -2.87
C TRP A 108 -20.19 2.15 -3.11
N ARG A 109 -20.69 1.77 -4.29
CA ARG A 109 -20.77 0.37 -4.73
C ARG A 109 -19.48 -0.03 -5.45
N GLY A 110 -19.05 -1.29 -5.30
CA GLY A 110 -17.80 -1.83 -5.88
C GLY A 110 -17.53 -1.43 -7.33
N PRO A 111 -18.48 -1.60 -8.27
CA PRO A 111 -18.29 -1.21 -9.68
C PRO A 111 -18.05 0.28 -9.89
N LEU A 112 -18.70 1.15 -9.11
CA LEU A 112 -18.50 2.61 -9.18
C LEU A 112 -17.09 2.98 -8.70
N ILE A 113 -16.68 2.40 -7.57
CA ILE A 113 -15.34 2.58 -7.01
C ILE A 113 -14.28 2.15 -8.01
N ALA A 114 -14.41 0.95 -8.57
CA ALA A 114 -13.47 0.42 -9.54
C ALA A 114 -13.40 1.26 -10.82
N GLY A 115 -14.55 1.79 -11.27
CA GLY A 115 -14.61 2.73 -12.39
C GLY A 115 -13.84 4.03 -12.12
N MET A 116 -14.01 4.62 -10.93
CA MET A 116 -13.28 5.83 -10.54
C MET A 116 -11.79 5.58 -10.34
N VAL A 117 -11.42 4.47 -9.69
CA VAL A 117 -10.02 4.11 -9.50
C VAL A 117 -9.33 3.86 -10.84
N LYS A 118 -10.02 3.21 -11.79
CA LYS A 118 -9.54 3.06 -13.17
C LYS A 118 -9.39 4.42 -13.86
N GLN A 119 -10.37 5.30 -13.70
CA GLN A 119 -10.29 6.66 -14.24
C GLN A 119 -9.09 7.42 -13.65
N PHE A 120 -8.84 7.33 -12.35
CA PHE A 120 -7.68 7.95 -11.72
C PHE A 120 -6.36 7.34 -12.22
N PHE A 121 -6.34 6.04 -12.43
CA PHE A 121 -5.18 5.40 -13.02
C PHE A 121 -4.92 5.87 -14.46
N GLU A 122 -5.94 6.13 -15.27
CA GLU A 122 -5.81 6.50 -16.70
C GLU A 122 -5.69 8.00 -16.96
N GLN A 123 -6.41 8.83 -16.20
CA GLN A 123 -6.63 10.25 -16.51
C GLN A 123 -5.84 11.21 -15.61
N VAL A 124 -5.22 10.71 -14.55
CA VAL A 124 -4.33 11.53 -13.72
C VAL A 124 -2.97 11.66 -14.40
N ASP A 125 -2.44 12.88 -14.38
CA ASP A 125 -1.07 13.16 -14.82
C ASP A 125 -0.05 12.71 -13.77
N TRP A 126 0.16 11.39 -13.73
CA TRP A 126 1.19 10.77 -12.90
C TRP A 126 2.61 11.11 -13.39
N GLY A 127 2.79 11.45 -14.66
CA GLY A 127 4.10 11.50 -15.30
C GLY A 127 4.85 10.17 -15.19
N ASP A 128 6.19 10.22 -15.21
CA ASP A 128 7.01 9.04 -14.99
C ASP A 128 7.15 8.72 -13.50
N LEU A 129 6.76 7.50 -13.11
CA LEU A 129 6.88 7.00 -11.74
C LEU A 129 7.69 5.70 -11.68
N ASP A 130 8.49 5.56 -10.62
CA ASP A 130 9.09 4.28 -10.26
C ASP A 130 8.06 3.38 -9.56
N TYR A 131 7.24 3.97 -8.67
CA TYR A 131 6.20 3.28 -7.92
C TYR A 131 4.91 4.08 -7.89
N LEU A 132 3.79 3.42 -8.20
CA LEU A 132 2.46 3.85 -7.81
C LEU A 132 1.96 2.91 -6.71
N VAL A 133 1.84 3.41 -5.49
CA VAL A 133 1.33 2.64 -4.34
C VAL A 133 -0.18 2.82 -4.25
N VAL A 134 -0.93 1.73 -4.22
CA VAL A 134 -2.40 1.75 -4.21
C VAL A 134 -2.91 1.33 -2.84
N ASP A 135 -3.59 2.22 -2.13
CA ASP A 135 -4.24 1.90 -0.85
C ASP A 135 -5.61 1.27 -1.12
N LEU A 136 -5.72 -0.05 -1.00
CA LEU A 136 -6.98 -0.74 -1.30
C LEU A 136 -8.00 -0.58 -0.16
N PRO A 137 -9.31 -0.68 -0.43
CA PRO A 137 -10.32 -0.88 0.61
C PRO A 137 -10.00 -2.08 1.52
N PRO A 138 -10.38 -2.05 2.81
CA PRO A 138 -10.09 -3.14 3.72
C PRO A 138 -10.91 -4.39 3.37
N GLY A 139 -10.36 -5.55 3.73
CA GLY A 139 -11.05 -6.82 3.62
C GLY A 139 -10.70 -7.60 2.37
N THR A 140 -11.36 -8.75 2.24
CA THR A 140 -11.18 -9.71 1.13
C THR A 140 -12.51 -9.94 0.40
N GLY A 141 -13.39 -8.92 0.44
CA GLY A 141 -14.69 -8.93 -0.21
C GLY A 141 -14.64 -8.50 -1.67
N ASP A 142 -15.81 -8.18 -2.22
CA ASP A 142 -15.98 -7.85 -3.64
C ASP A 142 -15.33 -6.52 -4.04
N VAL A 143 -15.36 -5.52 -3.16
CA VAL A 143 -14.82 -4.18 -3.44
C VAL A 143 -13.30 -4.19 -3.72
N PRO A 144 -12.42 -4.67 -2.83
CA PRO A 144 -10.99 -4.72 -3.11
C PRO A 144 -10.66 -5.62 -4.30
N LEU A 145 -11.40 -6.73 -4.50
CA LEU A 145 -11.24 -7.59 -5.68
C LEU A 145 -11.53 -6.83 -6.98
N THR A 146 -12.64 -6.08 -7.03
CA THR A 146 -13.05 -5.32 -8.22
C THR A 146 -12.04 -4.20 -8.53
N VAL A 147 -11.50 -3.54 -7.49
CA VAL A 147 -10.44 -2.53 -7.65
C VAL A 147 -9.16 -3.15 -8.20
N MET A 148 -8.75 -4.32 -7.69
CA MET A 148 -7.57 -5.00 -8.21
C MET A 148 -7.74 -5.47 -9.66
N GLN A 149 -8.95 -5.86 -10.06
CA GLN A 149 -9.27 -6.23 -11.44
C GLN A 149 -9.19 -5.04 -12.41
N SER A 150 -9.40 -3.81 -11.92
CA SER A 150 -9.39 -2.62 -12.76
C SER A 150 -8.00 -1.99 -12.95
N LEU A 151 -6.98 -2.50 -12.25
CA LEU A 151 -5.63 -1.96 -12.24
C LEU A 151 -4.58 -2.98 -12.74
N PRO A 152 -3.56 -2.54 -13.50
CA PRO A 152 -2.46 -3.39 -13.94
C PRO A 152 -1.43 -3.59 -12.81
N LEU A 153 -1.80 -4.35 -11.77
CA LEU A 153 -0.94 -4.51 -10.58
C LEU A 153 0.32 -5.33 -10.88
N SER A 154 1.48 -4.79 -10.52
CA SER A 154 2.78 -5.48 -10.57
C SER A 154 3.00 -6.39 -9.36
N GLY A 155 2.31 -6.14 -8.25
CA GLY A 155 2.35 -6.98 -7.07
C GLY A 155 1.53 -6.41 -5.91
N MET A 156 1.42 -7.20 -4.84
CA MET A 156 0.64 -6.85 -3.65
C MET A 156 1.44 -7.06 -2.36
N ILE A 157 1.30 -6.12 -1.43
CA ILE A 157 1.77 -6.24 -0.05
C ILE A 157 0.56 -6.48 0.86
N VAL A 158 0.69 -7.44 1.76
CA VAL A 158 -0.35 -7.75 2.76
C VAL A 158 0.05 -7.15 4.09
N VAL A 159 -0.85 -6.40 4.72
CA VAL A 159 -0.69 -5.82 6.05
C VAL A 159 -1.60 -6.54 7.03
N SER A 160 -1.04 -6.95 8.17
CA SER A 160 -1.76 -7.59 9.26
C SER A 160 -1.30 -7.05 10.62
N SER A 161 -1.94 -7.48 11.71
CA SER A 161 -1.53 -7.20 13.08
C SER A 161 -1.65 -8.45 13.95
N PRO A 162 -0.98 -8.53 15.13
CA PRO A 162 -1.00 -9.76 15.94
C PRO A 162 -2.41 -10.17 16.45
N GLN A 163 -3.35 -9.22 16.48
CA GLN A 163 -4.75 -9.45 16.87
C GLN A 163 -5.55 -10.25 15.83
N GLU A 164 -5.04 -10.35 14.60
CA GLU A 164 -5.75 -11.00 13.50
C GLU A 164 -5.60 -12.52 13.55
N LEU A 165 -6.59 -13.22 12.97
CA LEU A 165 -6.37 -14.59 12.50
C LEU A 165 -5.45 -14.54 11.27
N VAL A 166 -4.19 -14.11 11.45
CA VAL A 166 -3.22 -13.78 10.39
C VAL A 166 -3.21 -14.86 9.31
N THR A 167 -3.19 -16.15 9.71
CA THR A 167 -3.25 -17.30 8.81
C THR A 167 -4.46 -17.26 7.87
N LEU A 168 -5.66 -16.96 8.35
CA LEU A 168 -6.88 -16.92 7.53
C LEU A 168 -6.84 -15.77 6.54
N ILE A 169 -6.40 -14.60 6.97
CA ILE A 169 -6.34 -13.39 6.14
C ILE A 169 -5.29 -13.55 5.05
N VAL A 170 -4.10 -14.02 5.39
CA VAL A 170 -3.04 -14.26 4.41
C VAL A 170 -3.48 -15.33 3.40
N LYS A 171 -4.14 -16.42 3.82
CA LYS A 171 -4.73 -17.41 2.89
C LYS A 171 -5.74 -16.79 1.92
N LYS A 172 -6.62 -15.92 2.42
CA LYS A 172 -7.60 -15.24 1.56
C LYS A 172 -6.91 -14.29 0.57
N ALA A 173 -5.88 -13.56 1.01
CA ALA A 173 -5.09 -12.69 0.15
C ALA A 173 -4.35 -13.47 -0.95
N ILE A 174 -3.71 -14.60 -0.61
CA ILE A 174 -3.09 -15.52 -1.58
C ILE A 174 -4.12 -15.99 -2.61
N ASN A 175 -5.26 -16.51 -2.16
CA ASN A 175 -6.30 -16.99 -3.07
C ASN A 175 -6.83 -15.90 -4.01
N MET A 176 -6.91 -14.65 -3.52
CA MET A 176 -7.35 -13.51 -4.32
C MET A 176 -6.29 -13.12 -5.35
N ALA A 177 -5.02 -13.04 -4.92
CA ALA A 177 -3.87 -12.75 -5.77
C ALA A 177 -3.70 -13.81 -6.87
N ASP A 178 -3.86 -15.09 -6.54
CA ASP A 178 -3.77 -16.21 -7.48
C ASP A 178 -4.83 -16.15 -8.58
N LYS A 179 -6.07 -15.80 -8.23
CA LYS A 179 -7.17 -15.65 -9.20
C LYS A 179 -6.90 -14.54 -10.22
N LEU A 180 -6.15 -13.51 -9.82
CA LEU A 180 -5.81 -12.37 -10.64
C LEU A 180 -4.39 -12.45 -11.21
N ASN A 181 -3.66 -13.53 -10.92
CA ASN A 181 -2.25 -13.72 -11.29
C ASN A 181 -1.33 -12.56 -10.83
N ILE A 182 -1.57 -12.05 -9.61
CA ILE A 182 -0.79 -10.98 -8.99
C ILE A 182 0.23 -11.60 -8.02
N PRO A 183 1.53 -11.27 -8.12
CA PRO A 183 2.52 -11.77 -7.16
C PRO A 183 2.39 -11.07 -5.80
N ILE A 184 2.55 -11.83 -4.71
CA ILE A 184 2.64 -11.24 -3.37
C ILE A 184 4.10 -10.89 -3.10
N LEU A 185 4.36 -9.59 -2.94
CA LEU A 185 5.69 -9.03 -2.69
C LEU A 185 6.14 -9.29 -1.24
N GLY A 186 5.19 -9.35 -0.32
CA GLY A 186 5.43 -9.80 1.05
C GLY A 186 4.38 -9.37 2.05
N LEU A 187 4.67 -9.70 3.31
CA LEU A 187 3.83 -9.49 4.48
C LEU A 187 4.49 -8.46 5.41
N ILE A 188 3.69 -7.54 5.95
CA ILE A 188 4.08 -6.60 7.00
C ILE A 188 3.18 -6.84 8.20
N GLU A 189 3.78 -7.06 9.38
CA GLU A 189 3.03 -7.06 10.64
C GLU A 189 3.15 -5.68 11.29
N ASN A 190 2.04 -4.94 11.32
CA ASN A 190 1.96 -3.67 12.02
C ASN A 190 1.58 -3.89 13.49
N MET A 191 1.92 -2.94 14.35
CA MET A 191 1.60 -2.96 15.78
C MET A 191 2.08 -4.25 16.48
N SER A 192 3.24 -4.75 16.07
CA SER A 192 3.78 -6.06 16.49
C SER A 192 4.12 -6.11 17.98
N TYR A 193 4.69 -5.02 18.49
CA TYR A 193 5.10 -4.90 19.88
C TYR A 193 5.21 -3.43 20.26
N PHE A 194 5.27 -3.15 21.56
CA PHE A 194 5.67 -1.85 22.09
C PHE A 194 7.03 -1.99 22.75
N GLU A 195 7.99 -1.13 22.38
CA GLU A 195 9.29 -1.07 23.03
C GLU A 195 9.29 0.05 24.06
N CYS A 196 9.49 -0.28 25.34
CA CYS A 196 9.53 0.73 26.40
C CYS A 196 10.70 1.71 26.15
N PRO A 197 10.45 3.03 26.05
CA PRO A 197 11.50 4.00 25.76
C PRO A 197 12.65 3.98 26.79
N GLY A 198 12.33 3.71 28.06
CA GLY A 198 13.29 3.65 29.16
C GLY A 198 14.04 2.31 29.25
N CYS A 199 13.33 1.20 29.43
CA CYS A 199 13.97 -0.10 29.72
C CYS A 199 14.21 -0.98 28.48
N LYS A 200 13.80 -0.55 27.28
CA LYS A 200 13.95 -1.25 26.00
C LYS A 200 13.29 -2.63 25.93
N ARG A 201 12.51 -3.00 26.94
CA ARG A 201 11.72 -4.23 26.92
C ARG A 201 10.65 -4.14 25.84
N LYS A 202 10.61 -5.16 24.97
CA LYS A 202 9.55 -5.35 23.99
C LYS A 202 8.38 -6.10 24.64
N THR A 203 7.19 -5.52 24.53
CA THR A 203 5.94 -6.10 25.03
C THR A 203 5.00 -6.34 23.86
N GLU A 204 4.62 -7.59 23.64
CA GLU A 204 3.64 -7.97 22.61
C GLU A 204 2.22 -7.73 23.14
N LEU A 205 1.76 -6.47 23.02
CA LEU A 205 0.48 -6.00 23.59
C LEU A 205 -0.74 -6.80 23.12
N PHE A 206 -0.66 -7.37 21.93
CA PHE A 206 -1.75 -8.08 21.28
C PHE A 206 -1.54 -9.59 21.21
N GLY A 207 -0.61 -10.10 22.02
CA GLY A 207 -0.21 -11.50 22.03
C GLY A 207 0.95 -11.80 21.08
N LYS A 208 1.47 -13.03 21.20
CA LYS A 208 2.65 -13.46 20.45
C LYS A 208 2.40 -13.40 18.95
N SER A 209 3.32 -12.77 18.23
CA SER A 209 3.29 -12.77 16.78
C SER A 209 3.35 -14.20 16.23
N ARG A 210 2.61 -14.43 15.14
CA ARG A 210 2.67 -15.66 14.34
C ARG A 210 3.08 -15.38 12.91
N VAL A 211 3.43 -14.14 12.57
CA VAL A 211 3.66 -13.70 11.19
C VAL A 211 4.82 -14.46 10.54
N GLU A 212 5.88 -14.73 11.29
CA GLU A 212 7.06 -15.45 10.80
C GLU A 212 6.73 -16.91 10.44
N VAL A 213 5.95 -17.57 11.30
CA VAL A 213 5.46 -18.94 11.07
C VAL A 213 4.57 -18.96 9.84
N VAL A 214 3.59 -18.05 9.75
CA VAL A 214 2.65 -17.95 8.63
C VAL A 214 3.36 -17.62 7.32
N ALA A 215 4.32 -16.68 7.33
CA ALA A 215 5.10 -16.33 6.14
C ALA A 215 5.90 -17.54 5.64
N SER A 216 6.52 -18.30 6.54
CA SER A 216 7.25 -19.53 6.20
C SER A 216 6.33 -20.62 5.63
N GLU A 217 5.21 -20.91 6.32
CA GLU A 217 4.22 -21.92 5.88
C GLU A 217 3.62 -21.63 4.50
N MET A 218 3.49 -20.35 4.16
CA MET A 218 2.90 -19.89 2.90
C MET A 218 3.92 -19.48 1.84
N GLU A 219 5.21 -19.71 2.11
CA GLU A 219 6.32 -19.33 1.22
C GLU A 219 6.27 -17.85 0.80
N LEU A 220 5.95 -16.96 1.74
CA LEU A 220 5.91 -15.52 1.54
C LEU A 220 7.10 -14.82 2.20
N ALA A 221 7.55 -13.72 1.60
CA ALA A 221 8.56 -12.87 2.23
C ALA A 221 7.94 -12.07 3.38
N LEU A 222 8.49 -12.18 4.58
CA LEU A 222 8.27 -11.19 5.62
C LEU A 222 9.13 -9.95 5.28
N LEU A 223 8.48 -8.80 5.08
CA LEU A 223 9.15 -7.53 4.80
C LEU A 223 9.59 -6.83 6.07
N GLY A 224 8.85 -6.99 7.18
CA GLY A 224 9.22 -6.46 8.48
C GLY A 224 8.09 -6.49 9.49
N ARG A 225 8.44 -6.18 10.74
CA ARG A 225 7.53 -6.10 11.88
C ARG A 225 7.68 -4.73 12.53
N LEU A 226 6.61 -3.94 12.53
CA LEU A 226 6.67 -2.58 13.06
C LEU A 226 6.19 -2.51 14.50
N PRO A 227 6.91 -1.79 15.38
CA PRO A 227 6.42 -1.48 16.71
C PRO A 227 5.31 -0.42 16.68
N ILE A 228 4.60 -0.32 17.81
CA ILE A 228 3.74 0.84 18.09
C ILE A 228 4.64 1.97 18.58
N ILE A 229 4.67 3.06 17.83
CA ILE A 229 5.37 4.30 18.18
C ILE A 229 4.34 5.44 18.23
N PRO A 230 4.02 5.99 19.41
CA PRO A 230 3.07 7.09 19.56
C PRO A 230 3.39 8.29 18.68
N GLU A 231 4.66 8.62 18.53
CA GLU A 231 5.15 9.73 17.71
C GLU A 231 4.79 9.56 16.23
N VAL A 232 4.83 8.33 15.70
CA VAL A 232 4.43 8.06 14.30
C VAL A 232 2.93 8.27 14.12
N ALA A 233 2.12 7.85 15.09
CA ALA A 233 0.68 8.11 15.06
C ALA A 233 0.38 9.61 15.12
N GLN A 234 1.06 10.34 16.00
CA GLN A 234 0.93 11.80 16.10
C GLN A 234 1.29 12.49 14.78
N LEU A 235 2.41 12.11 14.15
CA LEU A 235 2.80 12.67 12.85
C LEU A 235 1.78 12.37 11.75
N SER A 236 1.15 11.20 11.77
CA SER A 236 0.06 10.86 10.86
C SER A 236 -1.16 11.78 11.06
N ASP A 237 -1.55 12.02 12.32
CA ASP A 237 -2.69 12.88 12.65
C ASP A 237 -2.43 14.36 12.32
N GLU A 238 -1.18 14.80 12.45
CA GLU A 238 -0.74 16.15 12.12
C GLU A 238 -0.49 16.37 10.61
N GLY A 239 -0.61 15.32 9.78
CA GLY A 239 -0.34 15.40 8.35
C GLY A 239 1.14 15.57 8.01
N LYS A 240 2.03 14.99 8.82
CA LYS A 240 3.49 15.12 8.74
C LYS A 240 4.17 13.76 8.62
N ILE A 241 3.51 12.77 8.03
CA ILE A 241 4.09 11.41 7.93
C ILE A 241 5.48 11.41 7.23
N GLU A 242 5.72 12.35 6.33
CA GLU A 242 7.00 12.49 5.62
C GLU A 242 8.18 12.86 6.53
N THR A 243 7.91 13.35 7.74
CA THR A 243 8.94 13.71 8.71
C THR A 243 9.24 12.58 9.71
N VAL A 244 8.58 11.42 9.58
CA VAL A 244 8.79 10.25 10.46
C VAL A 244 10.26 9.91 10.60
N GLU A 245 11.02 9.95 9.52
CA GLU A 245 12.44 9.61 9.57
C GLU A 245 13.28 10.58 10.42
N ALA A 246 12.91 11.86 10.48
CA ALA A 246 13.60 12.82 11.32
C ALA A 246 13.36 12.57 12.82
N ILE A 247 12.22 11.97 13.16
CA ILE A 247 11.79 11.70 14.54
C ILE A 247 12.11 10.26 14.97
N CYS A 248 11.99 9.31 14.06
CA CYS A 248 12.21 7.87 14.23
C CYS A 248 13.09 7.34 13.08
N PRO A 249 14.41 7.64 13.09
CA PRO A 249 15.32 7.23 12.02
C PRO A 249 15.31 5.72 11.79
N GLY A 250 15.22 5.30 10.53
CA GLY A 250 15.24 3.90 10.14
C GLY A 250 13.97 3.12 10.48
N PHE A 251 12.90 3.78 10.93
CA PHE A 251 11.66 3.12 11.33
C PHE A 251 11.08 2.17 10.26
N PHE A 252 11.22 2.54 8.98
CA PHE A 252 10.66 1.78 7.85
C PHE A 252 11.75 1.22 6.90
N ASP A 253 13.03 1.38 7.24
CA ASP A 253 14.15 1.01 6.36
C ASP A 253 14.20 -0.49 6.06
N GLU A 254 13.95 -1.35 7.06
CA GLU A 254 13.94 -2.80 6.87
C GLU A 254 12.93 -3.21 5.77
N ILE A 255 11.71 -2.67 5.85
CA ILE A 255 10.63 -2.98 4.92
C ILE A 255 10.97 -2.54 3.50
N VAL A 256 11.43 -1.29 3.33
CA VAL A 256 11.79 -0.78 2.00
C VAL A 256 12.98 -1.52 1.43
N ASN A 257 14.03 -1.76 2.22
CA ASN A 257 15.19 -2.50 1.75
C ASN A 257 14.81 -3.93 1.34
N ASN A 258 13.98 -4.62 2.14
CA ASN A 258 13.48 -5.96 1.80
C ASN A 258 12.64 -5.94 0.52
N LEU A 259 11.76 -4.94 0.34
CA LEU A 259 10.96 -4.78 -0.88
C LEU A 259 11.83 -4.53 -2.12
N LEU A 260 12.90 -3.75 -1.99
CA LEU A 260 13.79 -3.42 -3.11
C LEU A 260 14.79 -4.52 -3.45
N THR A 261 15.12 -5.41 -2.51
CA THR A 261 16.19 -6.41 -2.67
C THR A 261 15.70 -7.84 -2.81
N LYS A 262 14.57 -8.21 -2.21
CA LYS A 262 14.07 -9.60 -2.28
C LYS A 262 13.46 -9.88 -3.66
N PRO A 263 13.79 -11.04 -4.27
CA PRO A 263 13.16 -11.44 -5.52
C PRO A 263 11.66 -11.68 -5.29
N GLU A 264 10.85 -11.23 -6.24
CA GLU A 264 9.41 -11.36 -6.18
C GLU A 264 9.01 -12.84 -6.25
N LEU A 265 8.25 -13.32 -5.26
CA LEU A 265 7.83 -14.71 -5.16
C LEU A 265 6.56 -14.89 -6.01
N LYS A 266 6.62 -15.76 -7.03
CA LYS A 266 5.41 -16.23 -7.72
C LYS A 266 4.68 -17.20 -6.79
N ASN A 267 3.42 -16.91 -6.48
CA ASN A 267 2.56 -17.80 -5.70
C ASN A 267 2.51 -19.19 -6.38
N LYS A 268 2.92 -20.25 -5.66
CA LYS A 268 3.02 -21.62 -6.20
C LYS A 268 1.87 -22.54 -5.80
N VAL A 269 0.74 -22.02 -5.30
CA VAL A 269 -0.24 -22.85 -4.60
C VAL A 269 -1.06 -23.77 -5.53
N ASN A 270 -1.10 -23.57 -6.86
CA ASN A 270 -1.83 -24.44 -7.80
C ASN A 270 -0.96 -25.23 -8.80
N ARG A 271 0.05 -25.97 -8.32
CA ARG A 271 0.68 -27.07 -9.11
C ARG A 271 0.38 -28.48 -8.60
N ARG A 272 -0.57 -28.64 -7.68
CA ARG A 272 -1.00 -29.95 -7.17
C ARG A 272 -2.52 -30.15 -7.27
N VAL A 273 -3.09 -29.99 -8.45
CA VAL A 273 -4.31 -30.70 -8.85
C VAL A 273 -4.18 -31.01 -10.34
N ASN A 274 -3.53 -32.13 -10.64
CA ASN A 274 -3.79 -32.99 -11.79
C ASN A 274 -3.97 -34.40 -11.22
#